data_AF-A0A7R9V666-F1
#
_entry.id   AF-A0A7R9V666-F1
#
_cell.length_a   1.000
_cell.length_b   1.000
_cell.length_c   1.000
_cell.angle_alpha   90.00
_cell.angle_beta   90.00
_cell.angle_gamma   90.00
#
_symmetry.space_group_name_H-M   'P 1'
#
loop_
_entity.id
_entity.type
_entity.pdbx_description
1 polymer ?
#
loop_
_entity_poly.entity_id
_entity_poly.type
_entity_poly.pdbx_seq_one_letter_code
_entity_poly.pdbx_strand_id
1 'polypeptide(L)'
;RLIRRCSRAHLESEGEPCGGGAVALADMSVTLGVKGGMVDVPPASLVLWDKLSLQPFGERKPVLFYVLCPEHLLPLAHMFVREVGCEYASMSLGSHCAAPGGTTLRVLSGMVPLP
;
A
#
# COMPACT_ATOMS: atom_id res chain seq x y z
N ARG A 1 12.93 -27.33 11.42
CA ARG A 1 13.91 -26.33 11.92
C ARG A 1 13.15 -25.40 12.86
N LEU A 2 13.55 -25.39 14.14
CA LEU A 2 12.84 -24.82 15.29
C LEU A 2 12.61 -23.30 15.16
N ILE A 3 11.36 -22.85 15.35
CA ILE A 3 11.06 -21.45 15.71
C ILE A 3 10.90 -21.42 17.23
N ARG A 4 11.87 -20.78 17.89
CA ARG A 4 11.88 -20.56 19.34
C ARG A 4 10.71 -19.67 19.73
N ARG A 5 9.86 -20.15 20.65
CA ARG A 5 8.94 -19.33 21.44
C ARG A 5 9.77 -18.41 22.34
N CYS A 6 9.68 -17.10 22.18
CA CYS A 6 10.13 -16.16 23.21
C CYS A 6 8.99 -15.93 24.20
N SER A 7 9.02 -16.70 25.29
CA SER A 7 8.26 -16.41 26.50
C SER A 7 8.99 -15.29 27.25
N ARG A 8 8.35 -14.14 27.41
CA ARG A 8 8.89 -12.99 28.15
C ARG A 8 8.84 -13.32 29.66
N ALA A 9 9.91 -13.92 30.17
CA ALA A 9 10.14 -14.04 31.59
C ALA A 9 10.70 -12.71 32.12
N HIS A 10 10.02 -12.22 33.15
CA HIS A 10 10.44 -11.20 34.08
C HIS A 10 11.67 -11.69 34.85
N LEU A 11 12.76 -10.91 34.86
CA LEU A 11 13.82 -10.98 35.88
C LEU A 11 14.70 -9.73 35.77
N GLU A 12 14.65 -8.92 36.81
CA GLU A 12 15.62 -7.88 37.16
C GLU A 12 17.00 -8.53 37.35
N SER A 13 18.05 -7.89 36.83
CA SER A 13 19.40 -7.96 37.39
C SER A 13 20.29 -6.93 36.71
N GLU A 14 20.80 -6.02 37.52
CA GLU A 14 21.87 -5.09 37.19
C GLU A 14 23.12 -5.86 36.73
N GLY A 15 23.76 -5.34 35.69
CA GLY A 15 24.95 -5.95 35.08
C GLY A 15 25.29 -5.20 33.80
N GLU A 16 26.06 -4.12 33.94
CA GLU A 16 26.61 -3.34 32.82
C GLU A 16 27.66 -4.17 32.06
N PRO A 17 27.51 -4.42 30.74
CA PRO A 17 28.58 -4.94 29.92
C PRO A 17 29.19 -3.81 29.07
N CYS A 18 30.43 -3.42 29.40
CA CYS A 18 31.31 -2.73 28.48
C CYS A 18 31.64 -3.68 27.31
N GLY A 19 31.06 -3.46 26.13
CA GLY A 19 31.36 -4.24 24.94
C GLY A 19 30.68 -3.66 23.70
N GLY A 20 31.50 -3.23 22.73
CA GLY A 20 31.13 -2.68 21.41
C GLY A 20 29.64 -2.69 21.09
N GLY A 21 28.96 -1.60 21.43
CA GLY A 21 27.53 -1.45 21.24
C GLY A 21 27.21 -1.46 19.75
N ALA A 22 26.82 -2.62 19.23
CA ALA A 22 25.97 -2.65 18.06
C ALA A 22 24.71 -1.90 18.46
N VAL A 23 24.62 -0.63 18.05
CA VAL A 23 23.41 0.17 18.23
C VAL A 23 22.32 -0.55 17.45
N ALA A 24 21.47 -1.28 18.17
CA ALA A 24 20.30 -1.88 17.57
C ALA A 24 19.48 -0.73 16.98
N LEU A 25 19.35 -0.71 15.65
CA LEU A 25 18.43 0.20 14.98
C LEU A 25 17.07 0.00 15.64
N ALA A 26 16.41 1.09 16.01
CA ALA A 26 15.08 1.03 16.60
C ALA A 26 14.17 0.15 15.73
N ASP A 27 13.37 -0.71 16.36
CA ASP A 27 12.43 -1.56 15.64
C ASP A 27 11.51 -0.67 14.80
N MET A 28 11.71 -0.71 13.48
CA MET A 28 10.94 0.10 12.55
C MET A 28 9.53 -0.48 12.49
N SER A 29 8.53 0.35 12.80
CA SER A 29 7.12 0.01 12.71
C SER A 29 6.41 0.92 11.72
N VAL A 30 5.29 0.44 11.20
CA VAL A 30 4.35 1.20 10.35
C VAL A 30 2.97 1.09 10.96
N THR A 31 2.30 2.23 11.13
CA THR A 31 0.92 2.29 11.64
C THR A 31 -0.07 2.06 10.50
N LEU A 32 -0.98 1.10 10.68
CA LEU A 32 -2.02 0.74 9.71
C LEU A 32 -3.38 0.55 10.38
N GLY A 33 -4.45 0.72 9.62
CA GLY A 33 -5.82 0.43 10.07
C GLY A 33 -6.16 -1.06 9.97
N VAL A 34 -6.76 -1.63 11.02
CA VAL A 34 -7.25 -3.02 11.09
C VAL A 34 -8.56 -3.06 11.88
N LYS A 35 -9.66 -3.54 11.28
CA LYS A 35 -10.96 -3.74 11.96
C LYS A 35 -11.47 -2.52 12.76
N GLY A 36 -11.19 -1.30 12.27
CA GLY A 36 -11.62 -0.06 12.92
C GLY A 36 -10.67 0.47 14.01
N GLY A 37 -9.52 -0.17 14.22
CA GLY A 37 -8.44 0.33 15.09
C GLY A 37 -7.15 0.58 14.31
N MET A 38 -6.20 1.29 14.92
CA MET A 38 -4.85 1.46 14.40
C MET A 38 -3.89 0.49 15.08
N VAL A 39 -2.99 -0.11 14.32
CA VAL A 39 -2.00 -1.10 14.80
C VAL A 39 -0.64 -0.79 14.20
N ASP A 40 0.38 -0.79 15.05
CA ASP A 40 1.78 -0.73 14.62
C ASP A 40 2.25 -2.14 14.27
N VAL A 41 2.69 -2.31 13.03
CA VAL A 41 3.19 -3.59 12.51
C VAL A 41 4.61 -3.45 11.96
N PRO A 42 5.41 -4.52 11.97
CA PRO A 42 6.66 -4.54 11.23
C PRO A 42 6.39 -4.32 9.72
N PRO A 43 7.26 -3.61 8.97
CA PRO A 43 7.12 -3.42 7.52
C PRO A 43 6.97 -4.73 6.75
N ALA A 44 7.56 -5.81 7.23
CA ALA A 44 7.44 -7.15 6.64
C ALA A 44 5.97 -7.64 6.57
N SER A 45 5.08 -7.12 7.42
CA SER A 45 3.66 -7.49 7.42
C SER A 45 2.88 -6.89 6.24
N LEU A 46 3.43 -5.90 5.52
CA LEU A 46 2.77 -5.27 4.38
C LEU A 46 2.49 -6.27 3.23
N VAL A 47 3.26 -7.36 3.14
CA VAL A 47 3.01 -8.43 2.15
C VAL A 47 1.70 -9.19 2.40
N LEU A 48 1.09 -9.00 3.57
CA LEU A 48 -0.17 -9.61 3.97
C LEU A 48 -1.35 -8.63 3.90
N TRP A 49 -1.19 -7.49 3.21
CA TRP A 49 -2.18 -6.42 3.12
C TRP A 49 -3.60 -6.94 2.85
N ASP A 50 -3.75 -7.70 1.77
CA ASP A 50 -5.04 -8.23 1.31
C ASP A 50 -5.62 -9.23 2.31
N LYS A 51 -4.76 -10.03 2.93
CA LYS A 51 -5.14 -11.14 3.83
C LYS A 51 -5.60 -10.63 5.20
N LEU A 52 -5.06 -9.50 5.63
CA LEU A 52 -5.38 -8.89 6.92
C LEU A 52 -6.38 -7.74 6.80
N SER A 53 -6.87 -7.46 5.58
CA SER A 53 -7.75 -6.33 5.29
C SER A 53 -7.18 -5.02 5.85
N LEU A 54 -5.88 -4.82 5.64
CA LEU A 54 -5.18 -3.63 6.13
C LEU A 54 -5.72 -2.39 5.42
N GLN A 55 -5.74 -1.28 6.14
CA GLN A 55 -6.12 0.02 5.61
C GLN A 55 -4.98 1.01 5.82
N PRO A 56 -4.81 1.98 4.91
CA PRO A 56 -3.85 3.05 5.13
C PRO A 56 -4.25 3.84 6.38
N PHE A 57 -3.25 4.42 7.05
CA PHE A 57 -3.50 5.34 8.17
C PHE A 57 -4.28 6.59 7.73
N GLY A 58 -4.09 7.02 6.48
CA GLY A 58 -4.73 8.20 5.92
C GLY A 58 -6.17 7.96 5.46
N GLU A 59 -6.87 9.06 5.18
CA GLU A 59 -8.21 9.04 4.62
C GLU A 59 -8.25 8.45 3.20
N ARG A 60 -9.43 7.99 2.79
CA ARG A 60 -9.68 7.56 1.41
C ARG A 60 -9.54 8.74 0.46
N LYS A 61 -8.72 8.59 -0.57
CA LYS A 61 -8.46 9.65 -1.53
C LYS A 61 -9.03 9.29 -2.90
N PRO A 62 -10.05 10.00 -3.40
CA PRO A 62 -10.48 9.82 -4.79
C PRO A 62 -9.37 10.27 -5.74
N VAL A 63 -9.13 9.49 -6.79
CA VAL A 63 -8.11 9.74 -7.81
C VAL A 63 -8.77 9.86 -9.17
N LEU A 64 -8.37 10.91 -9.89
CA LEU A 64 -8.68 11.09 -11.31
C LEU A 64 -7.45 10.75 -12.14
N PHE A 65 -7.63 10.00 -13.24
CA PHE A 65 -6.53 9.56 -14.08
C PHE A 65 -6.66 10.01 -15.54
N TYR A 66 -5.50 10.16 -16.18
CA TYR A 66 -5.34 10.13 -17.63
C TYR A 66 -4.35 9.03 -17.98
N VAL A 67 -4.60 8.31 -19.07
CA VAL A 67 -3.72 7.24 -19.55
C VAL A 67 -3.24 7.61 -20.94
N LEU A 68 -1.94 7.84 -21.06
CA LEU A 68 -1.28 8.03 -22.34
C LEU A 68 -0.87 6.66 -22.86
N CYS A 69 -1.40 6.23 -24.01
CA CYS A 69 -1.05 4.92 -24.57
C CYS A 69 -1.03 4.95 -26.11
N PRO A 70 -0.17 4.14 -26.75
CA PRO A 70 -0.22 3.96 -28.19
C PRO A 70 -1.59 3.46 -28.64
N GLU A 71 -2.10 3.97 -29.77
CA GLU A 71 -3.46 3.65 -30.25
C GLU A 71 -3.70 2.13 -30.40
N HIS A 72 -2.70 1.39 -30.87
CA HIS A 72 -2.78 -0.07 -31.03
C HIS A 72 -2.90 -0.85 -29.71
N LEU A 73 -2.62 -0.22 -28.55
CA LEU A 73 -2.74 -0.82 -27.22
C LEU A 73 -3.97 -0.35 -26.44
N LEU A 74 -4.80 0.52 -27.03
CA LEU A 74 -5.93 1.13 -26.34
C LEU A 74 -6.90 0.12 -25.70
N PRO A 75 -7.27 -1.01 -26.34
CA PRO A 75 -8.10 -2.02 -25.70
C PRO A 75 -7.45 -2.67 -24.47
N LEU A 76 -6.14 -2.94 -24.54
CA LEU A 76 -5.39 -3.53 -23.43
C LEU A 76 -5.24 -2.54 -22.27
N ALA A 77 -4.93 -1.28 -22.59
CA ALA A 77 -4.85 -0.20 -21.60
C ALA A 77 -6.20 -0.01 -20.87
N HIS A 78 -7.31 -0.12 -21.60
CA HIS A 78 -8.64 -0.04 -21.01
C HIS A 78 -8.91 -1.20 -20.02
N MET A 79 -8.53 -2.43 -20.36
CA MET A 79 -8.66 -3.56 -19.43
C MET A 79 -7.78 -3.39 -18.20
N PHE A 80 -6.51 -3.02 -18.39
CA PHE A 80 -5.56 -2.79 -17.31
C PHE A 80 -6.07 -1.73 -16.32
N VAL A 81 -6.52 -0.59 -16.81
CA VAL A 81 -6.99 0.51 -15.95
C VAL A 81 -8.30 0.16 -15.24
N ARG A 82 -9.15 -0.66 -15.86
CA ARG A 82 -10.33 -1.21 -15.18
C ARG A 82 -9.90 -2.09 -14.00
N GLU A 83 -8.93 -2.98 -14.19
CA GLU A 83 -8.41 -3.86 -13.13
C GLU A 83 -7.78 -3.05 -11.99
N VAL A 84 -6.98 -2.04 -12.31
CA VAL A 84 -6.43 -1.10 -11.32
C VAL A 84 -7.55 -0.41 -10.53
N GLY A 85 -8.61 0.04 -11.20
CA GLY A 85 -9.76 0.64 -10.53
C GLY A 85 -10.50 -0.32 -9.61
N CYS A 86 -10.67 -1.59 -10.03
CA CYS A 86 -11.25 -2.64 -9.19
C CYS A 86 -10.41 -2.89 -7.94
N GLU A 87 -9.08 -2.97 -8.06
CA GLU A 87 -8.19 -3.17 -6.91
C GLU A 87 -8.16 -1.95 -5.99
N TYR A 88 -8.17 -0.74 -6.55
CA TYR A 88 -8.24 0.49 -5.74
C TYR A 88 -9.51 0.53 -4.86
N ALA A 89 -10.64 0.09 -5.43
CA ALA A 89 -11.92 0.00 -4.74
C ALA A 89 -11.98 -1.17 -3.75
N SER A 90 -11.47 -2.35 -4.10
CA SER A 90 -11.44 -3.55 -3.24
C SER A 90 -10.68 -3.26 -1.94
N MET A 91 -9.61 -2.48 -2.04
CA MET A 91 -8.74 -2.05 -0.94
C MET A 91 -9.31 -0.87 -0.14
N SER A 92 -10.51 -0.39 -0.47
CA SER A 92 -11.15 0.75 0.20
C SER A 92 -10.30 2.03 0.20
N LEU A 93 -9.52 2.28 -0.85
CA LEU A 93 -8.62 3.45 -0.93
C LEU A 93 -9.33 4.73 -1.41
N GLY A 94 -10.53 4.60 -1.98
CA GLY A 94 -11.30 5.70 -2.54
C GLY A 94 -11.92 5.31 -3.88
N SER A 95 -12.19 6.29 -4.74
CA SER A 95 -12.60 6.07 -6.13
C SER A 95 -11.43 6.25 -7.09
N HIS A 96 -11.45 5.51 -8.19
CA HIS A 96 -10.48 5.62 -9.27
C HIS A 96 -11.24 5.85 -10.57
N CYS A 97 -11.33 7.10 -11.00
CA CYS A 97 -12.19 7.50 -12.11
C CYS A 97 -11.38 8.18 -13.22
N ALA A 98 -11.86 8.01 -14.46
CA ALA A 98 -11.32 8.76 -15.57
C ALA A 98 -11.49 10.27 -15.33
N ALA A 99 -10.42 11.03 -15.55
CA ALA A 99 -10.50 12.47 -15.52
C ALA A 99 -11.41 12.97 -16.67
N PRO A 100 -12.20 14.04 -16.44
CA PRO A 100 -13.08 14.58 -17.46
C PRO A 100 -12.27 15.11 -18.65
N GLY A 101 -12.73 14.85 -19.87
CA GLY A 101 -12.04 15.30 -21.08
C GLY A 101 -11.95 16.83 -21.14
N GLY A 102 -10.74 17.36 -21.35
CA GLY A 102 -10.53 18.76 -21.69
C GLY A 102 -10.83 19.02 -23.18
N THR A 103 -11.10 20.27 -23.54
CA THR A 103 -11.42 20.67 -24.93
C THR A 103 -10.29 20.44 -25.94
N THR A 104 -9.04 20.28 -25.47
CA THR A 104 -7.84 20.22 -26.31
C THR A 104 -7.40 18.80 -26.68
N LEU A 105 -7.75 17.78 -25.88
CA LEU A 105 -7.30 16.40 -26.10
C LEU A 105 -8.50 15.49 -26.42
N ARG A 106 -8.33 14.59 -27.39
CA ARG A 106 -9.30 13.51 -27.64
C ARG A 106 -9.20 12.49 -26.50
N VAL A 107 -9.95 12.73 -25.43
CA VAL A 107 -9.99 11.86 -24.26
C VAL A 107 -11.16 10.87 -24.40
N LEU A 108 -10.85 9.59 -24.51
CA LEU A 108 -11.83 8.49 -24.51
C LEU A 108 -11.83 7.84 -23.12
N SER A 109 -12.73 8.25 -22.23
CA SER A 109 -12.80 7.71 -20.87
C SER A 109 -11.46 7.78 -20.12
N GLY A 110 -10.81 8.95 -20.16
CA GLY A 110 -9.48 9.15 -19.55
C GLY A 110 -8.30 8.66 -20.40
N MET A 111 -8.55 7.94 -21.50
CA MET A 111 -7.51 7.48 -22.42
C MET A 111 -7.17 8.56 -23.44
N VAL A 112 -5.88 8.81 -23.64
CA VAL A 112 -5.35 9.70 -24.68
C VAL A 112 -4.51 8.84 -25.62
N PRO A 113 -5.06 8.46 -26.79
CA PRO A 113 -4.31 7.69 -27.78
C PRO A 113 -3.16 8.54 -28.33
N LEU A 114 -1.97 7.93 -28.38
CA LEU A 114 -0.79 8.47 -29.03
C LEU A 114 -0.57 7.76 -30.37
N PRO A 115 -0.21 8.51 -31.44
CA PRO A 115 0.07 7.95 -32.74
C PRO A 115 1.33 7.06 -32.73
#